data_AF-A0A0S4XQM9-F1
#
_entry.id   AF-A0A0S4XQM9-F1
#
_cell.length_a   1.000
_cell.length_b   1.000
_cell.length_c   1.000
_cell.angle_alpha   90.00
_cell.angle_beta   90.00
_cell.angle_gamma   90.00
#
_symmetry.space_group_name_H-M   'P 1'
#
loop_
_entity.id
_entity.type
_entity.pdbx_description
1 polymer ?
#
loop_
_entity_poly.entity_id
_entity_poly.type
_entity_poly.pdbx_seq_one_letter_code
_entity_poly.pdbx_strand_id
1 'polypeptide(L)'
;MGLPEINLTFLENIISVPFHLHPAIVHFAVSLPIIILLIEIFNLFPKRKIIDVVTVGLLGMLLFVLMGVYISGVTDGKEAFELLDSNAQEALKSHKILGTYIILFGFILVALFKILSVVTNKIYYKILYILILTVFVVATLKQGKDGGELVDKHGVNVQRAKILGDELFDLQLKYDDLNKSFSTLKIKENNSTLDINTTAPKSLKDINATIAPMPLAKKDI
;
A
#
# COMPACT_ATOMS: atom_id res chain seq x y z
N MET A 1 3.71 -26.57 -18.74
CA MET A 1 2.25 -26.62 -18.99
C MET A 1 1.59 -25.91 -17.82
N GLY A 2 1.03 -24.72 -18.05
CA GLY A 2 0.42 -23.89 -17.01
C GLY A 2 -0.97 -24.38 -16.64
N LEU A 3 -1.37 -24.19 -15.38
CA LEU A 3 -2.77 -24.37 -14.96
C LEU A 3 -3.63 -23.30 -15.66
N PRO A 4 -4.87 -23.62 -16.07
CA PRO A 4 -5.75 -22.63 -16.69
C PRO A 4 -6.11 -21.52 -15.70
N GLU A 5 -6.23 -20.29 -16.20
CA GLU A 5 -6.62 -19.14 -15.38
C GLU A 5 -8.09 -19.25 -14.93
N ILE A 6 -8.33 -19.06 -13.63
CA ILE A 6 -9.65 -18.97 -13.03
C ILE A 6 -9.77 -17.57 -12.43
N ASN A 7 -10.70 -16.75 -12.92
CA ASN A 7 -10.98 -15.43 -12.37
C ASN A 7 -12.26 -15.45 -11.53
N LEU A 8 -12.16 -15.06 -10.27
CA LEU A 8 -13.30 -14.93 -9.36
C LEU A 8 -13.85 -13.50 -9.44
N THR A 9 -14.37 -13.12 -10.60
CA THR A 9 -14.84 -11.74 -10.90
C THR A 9 -15.86 -11.22 -9.90
N PHE A 10 -16.68 -12.11 -9.31
CA PHE A 10 -17.65 -11.73 -8.29
C PHE A 10 -16.98 -11.20 -7.01
N LEU A 11 -15.77 -11.65 -6.65
CA LEU A 11 -15.03 -11.17 -5.47
C LEU A 11 -14.27 -9.87 -5.73
N GLU A 12 -13.90 -9.60 -6.97
CA GLU A 12 -13.06 -8.45 -7.32
C GLU A 12 -13.77 -7.10 -7.14
N ASN A 13 -15.10 -7.10 -7.19
CA ASN A 13 -15.92 -5.89 -7.11
C ASN A 13 -16.40 -5.56 -5.69
N ILE A 14 -16.08 -6.39 -4.70
CA ILE A 14 -16.80 -6.35 -3.42
C ILE A 14 -16.26 -5.24 -2.51
N ILE A 15 -14.95 -5.02 -2.43
CA ILE A 15 -14.34 -4.08 -1.47
C ILE A 15 -13.03 -3.52 -2.03
N SER A 16 -12.83 -2.20 -1.97
CA SER A 16 -11.52 -1.57 -2.10
C SER A 16 -10.74 -1.76 -0.79
N VAL A 17 -9.72 -2.60 -0.81
CA VAL A 17 -8.89 -2.90 0.37
C VAL A 17 -7.69 -1.94 0.42
N PRO A 18 -7.24 -1.47 1.60
CA PRO A 18 -6.03 -0.66 1.72
C PRO A 18 -4.80 -1.36 1.12
N PHE A 19 -3.92 -0.55 0.52
CA PHE A 19 -2.65 -1.00 -0.02
C PHE A 19 -1.80 -1.69 1.05
N HIS A 20 -1.07 -2.74 0.65
CA HIS A 20 -0.18 -3.52 1.52
C HIS A 20 -0.88 -4.30 2.65
N LEU A 21 -2.20 -4.43 2.61
CA LEU A 21 -2.89 -5.31 3.54
C LEU A 21 -2.62 -6.79 3.22
N HIS A 22 -2.30 -7.11 1.96
CA HIS A 22 -2.11 -8.48 1.50
C HIS A 22 -1.03 -9.24 2.28
N PRO A 23 0.23 -8.74 2.43
CA PRO A 23 1.23 -9.43 3.23
C PRO A 23 0.77 -9.73 4.66
N ALA A 24 0.10 -8.79 5.34
CA ALA A 24 -0.37 -9.00 6.70
C ALA A 24 -1.39 -10.14 6.79
N ILE A 25 -2.37 -10.18 5.89
CA ILE A 25 -3.40 -11.24 5.88
C ILE A 25 -2.79 -12.60 5.46
N VAL A 26 -1.81 -12.62 4.56
CA VAL A 26 -1.12 -13.85 4.13
C VAL A 26 -0.45 -14.58 5.30
N HIS A 27 0.12 -13.86 6.27
CA HIS A 27 0.70 -14.51 7.47
C HIS A 27 -0.34 -15.35 8.23
N PHE A 28 -1.57 -14.87 8.35
CA PHE A 28 -2.66 -15.64 8.95
C PHE A 28 -3.06 -16.82 8.07
N ALA A 29 -3.16 -16.63 6.76
CA ALA A 29 -3.51 -17.70 5.82
C ALA A 29 -2.50 -18.86 5.83
N VAL A 30 -1.22 -18.58 6.09
CA VAL A 30 -0.16 -19.59 6.20
C VAL A 30 -0.11 -20.21 7.60
N SER A 31 -0.24 -19.40 8.66
CA SER A 31 -0.07 -19.86 10.04
C SER A 31 -1.25 -20.68 10.57
N LEU A 32 -2.47 -20.30 10.21
CA LEU A 32 -3.70 -20.90 10.73
C LEU A 32 -3.86 -22.38 10.34
N PRO A 33 -3.59 -22.82 9.08
CA PRO A 33 -3.56 -24.25 8.73
C PRO A 33 -2.54 -25.06 9.53
N ILE A 34 -1.38 -24.47 9.87
CA ILE A 34 -0.35 -25.14 10.70
C ILE A 34 -0.90 -25.36 12.10
N ILE A 35 -1.55 -24.35 12.69
CA ILE A 35 -2.19 -24.46 14.01
C ILE A 35 -3.26 -25.55 14.00
N ILE A 36 -4.13 -25.57 12.97
CA ILE A 36 -5.15 -26.63 12.82
C ILE A 36 -4.48 -28.01 12.76
N LEU A 37 -3.43 -28.16 11.95
CA LEU A 37 -2.71 -29.42 11.80
C LEU A 37 -2.16 -29.92 13.13
N LEU A 38 -1.51 -29.04 13.91
CA LEU A 38 -0.97 -29.38 15.23
C LEU A 38 -2.08 -29.83 16.20
N ILE A 39 -3.20 -29.11 16.23
CA ILE A 39 -4.35 -29.47 17.07
C ILE A 39 -4.92 -30.85 16.67
N GLU A 40 -4.99 -31.14 15.37
CA GLU A 40 -5.55 -32.40 14.86
C GLU A 40 -4.64 -33.60 15.10
N ILE A 41 -3.33 -33.42 14.93
CA ILE A 41 -2.33 -34.44 15.32
C ILE A 41 -2.48 -34.75 16.81
N PHE A 42 -2.60 -33.72 17.66
CA PHE A 42 -2.83 -33.92 19.08
C PHE A 42 -4.17 -34.61 19.36
N ASN A 43 -5.22 -34.31 18.59
CA ASN A 43 -6.56 -34.88 18.75
C ASN A 43 -6.67 -36.36 18.31
N LEU A 44 -5.66 -36.93 17.66
CA LEU A 44 -5.66 -38.36 17.29
C LEU A 44 -5.76 -39.28 18.51
N PHE A 45 -5.15 -38.91 19.64
CA PHE A 45 -5.13 -39.73 20.86
C PHE A 45 -6.38 -39.55 21.74
N PRO A 46 -6.70 -38.34 22.24
CA PRO A 46 -7.78 -38.15 23.19
C PRO A 46 -9.16 -38.09 22.52
N LYS A 47 -9.24 -37.99 21.18
CA LYS A 47 -10.46 -38.02 20.35
C LYS A 47 -11.60 -37.17 20.91
N ARG A 48 -11.29 -35.95 21.40
CA ARG A 48 -12.27 -35.11 22.08
C ARG A 48 -13.13 -34.40 21.04
N LYS A 49 -14.45 -34.60 21.11
CA LYS A 49 -15.42 -33.95 20.21
C LYS A 49 -15.32 -32.43 20.21
N ILE A 50 -14.99 -31.80 21.35
CA ILE A 50 -14.81 -30.35 21.42
C ILE A 50 -13.67 -29.86 20.53
N ILE A 51 -12.59 -30.63 20.38
CA ILE A 51 -11.47 -30.27 19.51
C ILE A 51 -11.89 -30.34 18.04
N ASP A 52 -12.74 -31.31 17.69
CA ASP A 52 -13.32 -31.39 16.33
C ASP A 52 -14.20 -30.17 16.01
N VAL A 53 -14.96 -29.65 16.99
CA VAL A 53 -15.75 -28.41 16.81
C VAL A 53 -14.85 -27.18 16.67
N VAL A 54 -13.83 -27.05 17.52
CA VAL A 54 -12.87 -25.93 17.46
C VAL A 54 -12.16 -25.88 16.11
N THR A 55 -11.70 -27.03 15.61
CA THR A 55 -11.00 -27.13 14.31
C THR A 55 -11.91 -26.82 13.12
N VAL A 56 -13.19 -27.20 13.16
CA VAL A 56 -14.19 -26.74 12.16
C VAL A 56 -14.37 -25.22 12.24
N GLY A 57 -14.46 -24.64 13.43
CA GLY A 57 -14.54 -23.18 13.62
C GLY A 57 -13.31 -22.47 13.05
N LEU A 58 -12.11 -23.00 13.29
CA LEU A 58 -10.86 -22.49 12.73
C LEU A 58 -10.82 -22.58 11.19
N LEU A 59 -11.33 -23.67 10.60
CA LEU A 59 -11.48 -23.75 9.13
C LEU A 59 -12.47 -22.72 8.60
N GLY A 60 -13.56 -22.43 9.33
CA GLY A 60 -14.46 -21.34 9.01
C GLY A 60 -13.75 -19.98 9.02
N MET A 61 -12.95 -19.70 10.05
CA MET A 61 -12.12 -18.49 10.11
C MET A 61 -11.11 -18.44 8.95
N LEU A 62 -10.48 -19.58 8.63
CA LEU A 62 -9.55 -19.69 7.51
C LEU A 62 -10.20 -19.32 6.18
N LEU A 63 -11.46 -19.71 5.94
CA LEU A 63 -12.19 -19.33 4.74
C LEU A 63 -12.26 -17.80 4.57
N PHE A 64 -12.63 -17.08 5.64
CA PHE A 64 -12.69 -15.61 5.60
C PHE A 64 -11.31 -14.99 5.39
N VAL A 65 -10.27 -15.53 6.03
CA VAL A 65 -8.88 -15.08 5.82
C VAL A 65 -8.46 -15.30 4.36
N LEU A 66 -8.75 -16.47 3.77
CA LEU A 66 -8.43 -16.78 2.38
C LEU A 66 -9.17 -15.87 1.39
N MET A 67 -10.43 -15.53 1.68
CA MET A 67 -11.15 -14.51 0.91
C MET A 67 -10.45 -13.14 0.99
N GLY A 68 -10.03 -12.74 2.20
CA GLY A 68 -9.25 -11.52 2.41
C GLY A 68 -7.93 -11.52 1.64
N VAL A 69 -7.20 -12.64 1.63
CA VAL A 69 -5.97 -12.82 0.84
C VAL A 69 -6.25 -12.67 -0.65
N TYR A 70 -7.31 -13.29 -1.18
CA TYR A 70 -7.64 -13.19 -2.59
C TYR A 70 -7.96 -11.74 -3.00
N ILE A 71 -8.85 -11.07 -2.24
CA ILE A 71 -9.27 -9.71 -2.56
C ILE A 71 -8.07 -8.76 -2.47
N SER A 72 -7.34 -8.77 -1.36
CA SER A 72 -6.16 -7.92 -1.17
C SER A 72 -5.06 -8.21 -2.20
N GLY A 73 -4.86 -9.47 -2.59
CA GLY A 73 -3.85 -9.87 -3.56
C GLY A 73 -4.19 -9.47 -4.99
N VAL A 74 -5.48 -9.47 -5.36
CA VAL A 74 -5.92 -8.94 -6.65
C VAL A 74 -5.74 -7.42 -6.71
N THR A 75 -6.06 -6.70 -5.63
CA THR A 75 -5.84 -5.25 -5.54
C THR A 75 -4.36 -4.90 -5.69
N ASP A 76 -3.51 -5.47 -4.85
CA ASP A 76 -2.07 -5.22 -4.88
C ASP A 76 -1.43 -5.67 -6.21
N GLY A 77 -1.90 -6.80 -6.75
CA GLY A 77 -1.43 -7.34 -8.02
C GLY A 77 -1.75 -6.42 -9.21
N LYS A 78 -2.98 -5.88 -9.31
CA LYS A 78 -3.38 -4.97 -10.40
C LYS A 78 -2.56 -3.68 -10.40
N GLU A 79 -2.30 -3.14 -9.22
CA GLU A 79 -1.59 -1.87 -9.04
C GLU A 79 -0.08 -1.99 -9.29
N ALA A 80 0.49 -3.16 -9.01
CA ALA A 80 1.88 -3.46 -9.31
C ALA A 80 2.09 -3.87 -10.78
N PHE A 81 1.11 -4.53 -11.42
CA PHE A 81 1.29 -5.26 -12.69
C PHE A 81 1.97 -4.45 -13.79
N GLU A 82 1.52 -3.23 -14.04
CA GLU A 82 2.03 -2.37 -15.13
C GLU A 82 3.45 -1.85 -14.88
N LEU A 83 3.88 -1.83 -13.62
CA LEU A 83 5.21 -1.38 -13.21
C LEU A 83 6.26 -2.50 -13.24
N LEU A 84 5.83 -3.75 -13.45
CA LEU A 84 6.69 -4.92 -13.44
C LEU A 84 7.23 -5.26 -14.83
N ASP A 85 8.45 -5.79 -14.87
CA ASP A 85 9.01 -6.40 -16.07
C ASP A 85 8.26 -7.69 -16.48
N SER A 86 8.53 -8.21 -17.67
CA SER A 86 7.83 -9.38 -18.20
C SER A 86 7.98 -10.64 -17.33
N ASN A 87 9.15 -10.86 -16.74
CA ASN A 87 9.41 -12.01 -15.89
C ASN A 87 8.63 -11.89 -14.56
N ALA A 88 8.62 -10.69 -13.98
CA ALA A 88 7.88 -10.38 -12.78
C ALA A 88 6.36 -10.48 -12.98
N GLN A 89 5.84 -10.05 -14.14
CA GLN A 89 4.43 -10.20 -14.50
C GLN A 89 4.03 -11.68 -14.63
N GLU A 90 4.88 -12.51 -15.25
CA GLU A 90 4.63 -13.95 -15.38
C GLU A 90 4.65 -14.63 -13.99
N ALA A 91 5.63 -14.29 -13.15
CA ALA A 91 5.72 -14.79 -11.80
C ALA A 91 4.49 -14.40 -10.96
N LEU A 92 4.02 -13.15 -11.08
CA LEU A 92 2.82 -12.66 -10.40
C LEU A 92 1.54 -13.37 -10.87
N LYS A 93 1.40 -13.62 -12.17
CA LYS A 93 0.29 -14.41 -12.73
C LYS A 93 0.32 -15.84 -12.21
N SER A 94 1.47 -16.50 -12.27
CA SER A 94 1.65 -17.86 -11.77
C SER A 94 1.31 -17.96 -10.28
N HIS A 95 1.77 -16.99 -9.49
CA HIS A 95 1.44 -16.88 -8.07
C HIS A 95 -0.07 -16.71 -7.84
N LYS A 96 -0.74 -15.81 -8.58
CA LYS A 96 -2.20 -15.63 -8.51
C LYS A 96 -2.91 -16.94 -8.83
N ILE A 97 -2.55 -17.60 -9.94
CA ILE A 97 -3.18 -18.85 -10.38
C ILE A 97 -3.04 -19.92 -9.30
N LEU A 98 -1.82 -20.19 -8.82
CA LEU A 98 -1.59 -21.20 -7.80
C LEU A 98 -2.38 -20.90 -6.52
N GLY A 99 -2.39 -19.64 -6.09
CA GLY A 99 -3.17 -19.18 -4.94
C GLY A 99 -4.67 -19.45 -5.11
N THR A 100 -5.23 -19.14 -6.28
CA THR A 100 -6.64 -19.44 -6.60
C THR A 100 -6.94 -20.94 -6.54
N TYR A 101 -6.04 -21.79 -7.03
CA TYR A 101 -6.21 -23.25 -6.96
C TYR A 101 -6.18 -23.77 -5.52
N ILE A 102 -5.28 -23.24 -4.69
CA ILE A 102 -5.20 -23.60 -3.27
C ILE A 102 -6.51 -23.21 -2.56
N ILE A 103 -7.06 -22.03 -2.85
CA ILE A 103 -8.32 -21.56 -2.24
C ILE A 103 -9.52 -22.38 -2.73
N LEU A 104 -9.66 -22.61 -4.04
CA LEU A 104 -10.85 -23.28 -4.57
C LEU A 104 -10.81 -24.79 -4.39
N PHE A 105 -9.69 -25.44 -4.73
CA PHE A 105 -9.62 -26.90 -4.70
C PHE A 105 -9.00 -27.40 -3.40
N GLY A 106 -7.90 -26.78 -2.96
CA GLY A 106 -7.19 -27.19 -1.76
C GLY A 106 -8.05 -27.05 -0.50
N PHE A 107 -8.60 -25.87 -0.25
CA PHE A 107 -9.43 -25.62 0.93
C PHE A 107 -10.73 -26.43 0.90
N ILE A 108 -11.43 -26.50 -0.24
CA ILE A 108 -12.66 -27.31 -0.35
C ILE A 108 -12.36 -28.78 -0.04
N LEU A 109 -11.26 -29.33 -0.56
CA LEU A 109 -10.86 -30.70 -0.28
C LEU A 109 -10.58 -30.91 1.21
N VAL A 110 -9.83 -30.02 1.85
CA VAL A 110 -9.57 -30.06 3.31
C VAL A 110 -10.88 -30.00 4.10
N ALA A 111 -11.75 -29.05 3.78
CA ALA A 111 -13.03 -28.86 4.46
C ALA A 111 -13.95 -30.09 4.30
N LEU A 112 -14.05 -30.63 3.08
CA LEU A 112 -14.85 -31.83 2.80
C LEU A 112 -14.36 -33.03 3.62
N PHE A 113 -13.05 -33.27 3.63
CA PHE A 113 -12.48 -34.39 4.40
C PHE A 113 -12.55 -34.16 5.91
N LYS A 114 -12.54 -32.91 6.39
CA LYS A 114 -12.84 -32.61 7.79
C LYS A 114 -14.27 -33.02 8.14
N ILE A 115 -15.26 -32.62 7.35
CA ILE A 115 -16.66 -32.99 7.59
C ILE A 115 -16.82 -34.50 7.55
N LEU A 116 -16.23 -35.18 6.56
CA LEU A 116 -16.27 -36.64 6.46
C LEU A 116 -15.63 -37.33 7.68
N SER A 117 -14.49 -36.82 8.16
CA SER A 117 -13.81 -37.29 9.37
C SER A 117 -14.68 -37.15 10.62
N VAL A 118 -15.38 -36.02 10.78
CA VAL A 118 -16.28 -35.76 11.91
C VAL A 118 -17.54 -36.64 11.85
N VAL A 119 -18.20 -36.73 10.69
CA VAL A 119 -19.46 -37.49 10.52
C VAL A 119 -19.24 -38.99 10.68
N THR A 120 -18.17 -39.53 10.12
CA THR A 120 -17.89 -40.97 10.20
C THR A 120 -17.32 -41.39 11.55
N ASN A 121 -16.59 -40.49 12.22
CA ASN A 121 -15.90 -40.74 13.48
C ASN A 121 -14.94 -41.96 13.45
N LYS A 122 -14.46 -42.37 12.27
CA LYS A 122 -13.52 -43.49 12.12
C LYS A 122 -12.09 -42.98 11.98
N ILE A 123 -11.16 -43.67 12.63
CA ILE A 123 -9.75 -43.25 12.73
C ILE A 123 -9.07 -43.10 11.36
N TYR A 124 -9.39 -43.96 10.39
CA TYR A 124 -8.77 -43.90 9.07
C TYR A 124 -9.18 -42.64 8.29
N TYR A 125 -10.41 -42.13 8.47
CA TYR A 125 -10.80 -40.84 7.87
C TYR A 125 -10.12 -39.66 8.58
N LYS A 126 -9.86 -39.76 9.90
CA LYS A 126 -9.05 -38.77 10.63
C LYS A 126 -7.61 -38.72 10.09
N ILE A 127 -6.98 -39.88 9.92
CA ILE A 127 -5.62 -39.98 9.34
C ILE A 127 -5.59 -39.43 7.91
N LEU A 128 -6.56 -39.81 7.08
CA LEU A 128 -6.64 -39.33 5.70
C LEU A 128 -6.83 -37.81 5.64
N TYR A 129 -7.70 -37.25 6.49
CA TYR A 129 -7.85 -35.81 6.60
C TYR A 129 -6.55 -35.11 7.03
N ILE A 130 -5.82 -35.65 8.01
CA ILE A 130 -4.53 -35.08 8.44
C ILE A 130 -3.50 -35.12 7.31
N LEU A 131 -3.47 -36.19 6.52
CA LEU A 131 -2.59 -36.27 5.34
C LEU A 131 -2.92 -35.18 4.31
N ILE A 132 -4.20 -35.01 3.99
CA ILE A 132 -4.68 -33.97 3.07
C ILE A 132 -4.37 -32.56 3.60
N LEU A 133 -4.62 -32.32 4.89
CA LEU A 133 -4.30 -31.06 5.55
C LEU A 133 -2.79 -30.79 5.54
N THR A 134 -1.95 -31.81 5.71
CA THR A 134 -0.49 -31.67 5.63
C THR A 134 -0.06 -31.24 4.24
N VAL A 135 -0.61 -31.86 3.18
CA VAL A 135 -0.34 -31.45 1.78
C VAL A 135 -0.80 -30.01 1.55
N PHE A 136 -1.96 -29.63 2.08
CA PHE A 136 -2.46 -28.26 2.01
C PHE A 136 -1.52 -27.26 2.72
N VAL A 137 -1.02 -27.59 3.91
CA VAL A 137 -0.03 -26.76 4.63
C VAL A 137 1.26 -26.60 3.83
N VAL A 138 1.78 -27.66 3.23
CA VAL A 138 2.97 -27.58 2.37
C VAL A 138 2.72 -26.68 1.15
N ALA A 139 1.54 -26.79 0.54
CA ALA A 139 1.16 -25.95 -0.58
C ALA A 139 1.03 -24.47 -0.17
N THR A 140 0.43 -24.15 0.98
CA THR A 140 0.33 -22.77 1.47
C THR A 140 1.68 -22.19 1.88
N LEU A 141 2.58 -22.99 2.45
CA LEU A 141 3.96 -22.59 2.72
C LEU A 141 4.73 -22.27 1.45
N LYS A 142 4.59 -23.11 0.40
CA LYS A 142 5.16 -22.83 -0.91
C LYS A 142 4.59 -21.54 -1.50
N GLN A 143 3.27 -21.34 -1.41
CA GLN A 143 2.63 -20.10 -1.87
C GLN A 143 3.18 -18.88 -1.13
N GLY A 144 3.35 -18.96 0.20
CA GLY A 144 3.95 -17.89 1.00
C GLY A 144 5.39 -17.59 0.58
N LYS A 145 6.20 -18.63 0.34
CA LYS A 145 7.57 -18.48 -0.18
C LYS A 145 7.60 -17.80 -1.54
N ASP A 146 6.80 -18.27 -2.49
CA ASP A 146 6.73 -17.70 -3.85
C ASP A 146 6.26 -16.23 -3.80
N GLY A 147 5.35 -15.90 -2.88
CA GLY A 147 4.92 -14.52 -2.62
C GLY A 147 6.02 -13.64 -2.04
N GLY A 148 6.83 -14.16 -1.11
CA GLY A 148 8.02 -13.48 -0.60
C GLY A 148 9.05 -13.21 -1.70
N GLU A 149 9.30 -14.18 -2.58
CA GLU A 149 10.22 -13.99 -3.71
C GLU A 149 9.74 -12.92 -4.70
N LEU A 150 8.42 -12.74 -4.89
CA LEU A 150 7.88 -11.64 -5.69
C LEU A 150 8.23 -10.27 -5.11
N VAL A 151 8.14 -10.12 -3.79
CA VAL A 151 8.50 -8.88 -3.12
C VAL A 151 10.02 -8.68 -3.15
N ASP A 152 10.78 -9.69 -2.78
CA ASP A 152 12.23 -9.59 -2.60
C ASP A 152 13.01 -9.44 -3.92
N LYS A 153 12.65 -10.22 -4.94
CA LYS A 153 13.38 -10.25 -6.24
C LYS A 153 12.81 -9.27 -7.25
N HIS A 154 11.49 -9.14 -7.27
CA HIS A 154 10.80 -8.36 -8.29
C HIS A 154 10.23 -7.05 -7.74
N GLY A 155 10.41 -6.74 -6.45
CA GLY A 155 9.96 -5.49 -5.85
C GLY A 155 8.45 -5.27 -5.97
N VAL A 156 7.67 -6.34 -6.15
CA VAL A 156 6.20 -6.25 -6.24
C VAL A 156 5.72 -5.54 -4.97
N ASN A 157 4.84 -4.54 -5.13
CA ASN A 157 4.36 -3.65 -4.07
C ASN A 157 5.38 -2.67 -3.44
N VAL A 158 6.69 -2.82 -3.63
CA VAL A 158 7.70 -1.89 -3.05
C VAL A 158 8.16 -0.84 -4.07
N GLN A 159 8.18 -1.20 -5.36
CA GLN A 159 8.59 -0.28 -6.44
C GLN A 159 7.69 0.96 -6.52
N ARG A 160 6.38 0.80 -6.37
CA ARG A 160 5.43 1.94 -6.42
C ARG A 160 5.62 2.90 -5.26
N ALA A 161 5.88 2.39 -4.05
CA ALA A 161 6.21 3.21 -2.89
C ALA A 161 7.52 4.00 -3.10
N LYS A 162 8.50 3.39 -3.77
CA LYS A 162 9.75 4.07 -4.14
C LYS A 162 9.51 5.18 -5.16
N ILE A 163 8.79 4.90 -6.25
CA ILE A 163 8.47 5.89 -7.30
C ILE A 163 7.70 7.07 -6.70
N LEU A 164 6.65 6.82 -5.90
CA LEU A 164 5.91 7.88 -5.22
C LEU A 164 6.79 8.68 -4.25
N GLY A 165 7.72 8.02 -3.55
CA GLY A 165 8.68 8.68 -2.67
C GLY A 165 9.61 9.63 -3.44
N ASP A 166 10.15 9.16 -4.57
CA ASP A 166 11.03 9.94 -5.44
C ASP A 166 10.27 11.14 -6.06
N GLU A 167 9.04 10.93 -6.56
CA GLU A 167 8.19 12.01 -7.09
C GLU A 167 7.79 13.04 -6.03
N LEU A 168 7.48 12.58 -4.81
CA LEU A 168 7.15 13.46 -3.69
C LEU A 168 8.34 14.34 -3.29
N PHE A 169 9.54 13.76 -3.30
CA PHE A 169 10.78 14.49 -3.02
C PHE A 169 11.06 15.56 -4.10
N ASP A 170 10.94 15.20 -5.38
CA ASP A 170 11.09 16.14 -6.49
C ASP A 170 10.06 17.28 -6.44
N LEU A 171 8.83 16.96 -6.03
CA LEU A 171 7.78 17.96 -5.88
C LEU A 171 8.03 18.91 -4.70
N GLN A 172 8.56 18.39 -3.59
CA GLN A 172 8.98 19.21 -2.45
C GLN A 172 10.11 20.16 -2.83
N LEU A 173 11.12 19.70 -3.57
CA LEU A 173 12.20 20.55 -4.07
C LEU A 173 11.66 21.70 -4.94
N LYS A 174 10.74 21.40 -5.87
CA LYS A 174 10.12 22.43 -6.73
C LYS A 174 9.27 23.41 -5.93
N TYR A 175 8.55 22.94 -4.91
CA TYR A 175 7.76 23.79 -4.03
C TYR A 175 8.65 24.76 -3.25
N ASP A 176 9.75 24.27 -2.68
CA ASP A 176 10.70 25.08 -1.91
C ASP A 176 11.39 26.13 -2.79
N ASP A 177 11.82 25.76 -4.00
CA ASP A 177 12.39 26.70 -4.98
C ASP A 177 11.39 27.75 -5.42
N LEU A 178 10.12 27.37 -5.63
CA LEU A 178 9.06 28.31 -5.99
C LEU A 178 8.75 29.26 -4.84
N ASN A 179 8.70 28.77 -3.61
CA ASN A 179 8.46 29.58 -2.42
C ASN A 179 9.62 30.55 -2.14
N LYS A 180 10.87 30.10 -2.35
CA LYS A 180 12.06 30.96 -2.30
C LYS A 180 12.05 32.03 -3.40
N SER A 181 11.64 31.66 -4.60
CA SER A 181 11.48 32.61 -5.71
C SER A 181 10.39 33.63 -5.42
N PHE A 182 9.23 33.18 -4.92
CA PHE A 182 8.11 34.05 -4.54
C PHE A 182 8.48 35.02 -3.41
N SER A 183 9.16 34.55 -2.36
CA SER A 183 9.64 35.41 -1.27
C SER A 183 10.67 36.44 -1.75
N THR A 184 11.57 36.05 -2.65
CA THR A 184 12.54 36.97 -3.28
C THR A 184 11.84 38.05 -4.11
N LEU A 185 10.82 37.67 -4.89
CA LEU A 185 10.00 38.61 -5.66
C LEU A 185 9.23 39.58 -4.75
N LYS A 186 8.66 39.10 -3.66
CA LYS A 186 7.96 39.92 -2.67
C LYS A 186 8.88 40.93 -1.97
N ILE A 187 10.12 40.54 -1.68
CA ILE A 187 11.14 41.46 -1.14
C ILE A 187 11.54 42.50 -2.20
N LYS A 188 11.69 42.09 -3.46
CA LYS A 188 12.02 43.00 -4.57
C LYS A 188 10.90 44.00 -4.84
N GLU A 189 9.64 43.60 -4.75
CA GLU A 189 8.46 44.47 -4.85
C GLU A 189 8.40 45.48 -3.70
N ASN A 190 8.66 45.05 -2.46
CA ASN A 190 8.74 45.93 -1.29
C ASN A 190 9.92 46.91 -1.35
N ASN A 191 11.06 46.52 -1.93
CA ASN A 191 12.22 47.40 -2.08
C ASN A 191 12.08 48.34 -3.29
N SER A 192 11.41 47.92 -4.36
CA SER A 192 11.15 48.78 -5.54
C SER A 192 10.10 49.87 -5.25
N THR A 193 9.26 49.68 -4.24
CA THR A 193 8.34 50.72 -3.74
C THR A 193 9.00 51.71 -2.77
N LEU A 194 10.18 51.38 -2.24
CA LEU A 194 10.98 52.27 -1.37
C LEU A 194 11.86 53.27 -2.15
N ASP A 195 12.21 52.98 -3.41
CA ASP A 195 13.10 53.85 -4.22
C ASP A 195 12.40 55.03 -4.93
N ILE A 196 11.07 55.18 -4.80
CA ILE A 196 10.32 56.27 -5.44
C ILE A 196 10.31 57.57 -4.58
N ASN A 197 10.86 57.55 -3.36
CA ASN A 197 10.83 58.72 -2.46
C ASN A 197 12.19 59.41 -2.20
N THR A 198 13.27 59.07 -2.92
CA THR A 198 14.58 59.73 -2.75
C THR A 198 14.83 60.86 -3.76
N THR A 199 13.90 61.80 -3.85
CA THR A 199 14.21 63.20 -4.20
C THR A 199 13.38 64.10 -3.29
N ALA A 200 13.85 64.27 -2.06
CA ALA A 200 13.33 65.28 -1.16
C ALA A 200 13.65 66.69 -1.72
N PRO A 201 12.66 67.56 -1.97
CA PRO A 201 12.94 68.97 -2.16
C PRO A 201 13.37 69.57 -0.82
N LYS A 202 14.52 70.25 -0.81
CA LYS A 202 14.97 71.08 0.32
C LYS A 202 13.89 72.10 0.64
N SER A 203 13.31 71.99 1.82
CA SER A 203 12.53 73.05 2.47
C SER A 203 13.43 74.26 2.71
N LEU A 204 13.08 75.41 2.13
CA LEU A 204 13.61 76.72 2.49
C LEU A 204 12.43 77.69 2.59
N LYS A 205 11.71 77.61 3.71
CA LYS A 205 11.05 78.77 4.30
C LYS A 205 11.83 79.08 5.57
N ASP A 206 12.64 80.15 5.50
CA ASP A 206 12.99 81.07 6.58
C ASP A 206 14.28 81.81 6.23
N ILE A 207 14.14 82.87 5.42
CA ILE A 207 15.08 84.00 5.42
C ILE A 207 14.33 85.24 4.93
N ASN A 208 13.57 85.84 5.85
CA ASN A 208 13.14 87.22 5.74
C ASN A 208 13.94 88.02 6.78
N ALA A 209 15.13 88.48 6.40
CA ALA A 209 15.87 89.49 7.15
C ALA A 209 16.77 90.28 6.20
N THR A 210 16.57 91.60 6.21
CA THR A 210 17.46 92.65 5.69
C THR A 210 17.33 92.99 4.20
N ILE A 211 16.38 93.88 3.90
CA ILE A 211 16.50 94.80 2.74
C ILE A 211 16.36 96.22 3.29
N ALA A 212 17.48 96.92 3.42
CA ALA A 212 17.50 98.38 3.57
C ALA A 212 17.30 99.02 2.18
N PRO A 213 16.53 100.11 2.05
CA PRO A 213 16.17 100.66 0.74
C PRO A 213 17.18 101.73 0.28
N MET A 214 17.52 101.76 -1.01
CA MET A 214 18.05 102.96 -1.69
C MET A 214 18.07 102.76 -3.23
N PRO A 215 18.13 103.83 -4.04
CA PRO A 215 16.99 104.63 -4.47
C PRO A 215 16.75 104.57 -6.00
N LEU A 216 15.61 105.11 -6.44
CA LEU A 216 15.21 105.27 -7.84
C LEU A 216 16.29 105.94 -8.69
N ALA A 217 16.57 105.35 -9.85
CA ALA A 217 17.22 106.01 -10.97
C ALA A 217 16.22 106.28 -12.10
N LYS A 218 16.44 107.43 -12.74
CA LYS A 218 15.54 108.28 -13.51
C LYS A 218 15.16 107.73 -14.89
N LYS A 219 13.99 108.17 -15.34
CA LYS A 219 13.42 108.04 -16.68
C LYS A 219 14.13 108.97 -17.68
N ASP A 220 14.51 108.43 -18.85
CA ASP A 220 14.66 109.08 -20.16
C ASP A 220 14.21 107.98 -21.15
N ILE A 221 13.11 108.07 -21.89
CA ILE A 221 12.75 108.95 -23.04
C ILE A 221 11.23 109.14 -23.05
#